data_AF-A0AAV2ATT7-F1
#
_entry.id   AF-A0AAV2ATT7-F1
#
_cell.length_a   1.000
_cell.length_b   1.000
_cell.length_c   1.000
_cell.angle_alpha   90.00
_cell.angle_beta   90.00
_cell.angle_gamma   90.00
#
_symmetry.space_group_name_H-M   'P 1'
#
loop_
_entity.id
_entity.type
_entity.pdbx_description
1 polymer ?
#
loop_
_entity_poly.entity_id
_entity_poly.type
_entity_poly.pdbx_seq_one_letter_code
_entity_poly.pdbx_strand_id
1 'polypeptide(L)'
;MRCIDDVHYDPAMVAAAALHLSSKVEEKELDMDGLVFLFYHMVNGSVDNLYPGGMKFDVLKKSFITVENIMQRMLEFTLKYNIAHQFLVPFLNVLLQRAKEIDGFLESMSTTCMKFMSDFYTSRMCLNYKPEDIAIACIDTALHFHGFVQHLKMLHPWHEGFSVDLTEEKVKEMKQNLLSLYKDKFKVRPSADLEEISSPEENPIP
;
A
#
# COMPACT_ATOMS: atom_id res chain seq x y z
N MET A 1 1.45 -16.57 -24.10
CA MET A 1 2.87 -16.91 -24.32
C MET A 1 3.64 -16.39 -23.11
N ARG A 2 3.92 -17.27 -22.14
CA ARG A 2 4.62 -16.93 -20.89
C ARG A 2 6.09 -17.32 -21.07
N CYS A 3 6.93 -16.35 -21.40
CA CYS A 3 8.38 -16.45 -21.33
C CYS A 3 8.89 -15.14 -20.72
N ILE A 4 8.63 -14.96 -19.43
CA ILE A 4 9.53 -14.16 -18.60
C ILE A 4 10.30 -15.22 -17.84
N ASP A 5 11.34 -15.73 -18.50
CA ASP A 5 12.41 -16.42 -17.80
C ASP A 5 12.88 -15.52 -16.66
N ASP A 6 13.28 -16.10 -15.52
CA ASP A 6 13.68 -15.45 -14.27
C ASP A 6 14.80 -14.39 -14.45
N VAL A 7 14.47 -13.27 -15.09
CA VAL A 7 15.25 -12.05 -15.07
C VAL A 7 14.95 -11.45 -13.70
N HIS A 8 15.86 -11.69 -12.76
CA HIS A 8 15.83 -11.04 -11.46
C HIS A 8 16.04 -9.54 -11.66
N TYR A 9 14.95 -8.82 -11.90
CA TYR A 9 14.94 -7.36 -11.80
C TYR A 9 15.09 -6.97 -10.34
N ASP A 10 15.99 -6.02 -10.07
CA ASP A 10 16.11 -5.42 -8.75
C ASP A 10 14.79 -4.70 -8.39
N PRO A 11 14.08 -5.14 -7.32
CA PRO A 11 12.83 -4.51 -6.90
C PRO A 11 12.98 -3.01 -6.63
N ALA A 12 14.14 -2.56 -6.15
CA ALA A 12 14.37 -1.15 -5.87
C ALA A 12 14.40 -0.32 -7.16
N MET A 13 15.08 -0.83 -8.20
CA MET A 13 15.14 -0.19 -9.51
C MET A 13 13.76 -0.16 -10.19
N VAL A 14 13.00 -1.26 -10.09
CA VAL A 14 11.61 -1.33 -10.60
C VAL A 14 10.73 -0.32 -9.87
N ALA A 15 10.84 -0.20 -8.55
CA ALA A 15 10.06 0.75 -7.75
C ALA A 15 10.35 2.20 -8.15
N ALA A 16 11.63 2.56 -8.32
CA ALA A 16 12.02 3.90 -8.72
C ALA A 16 11.61 4.21 -10.18
N ALA A 17 11.69 3.25 -11.10
CA ALA A 17 11.16 3.39 -12.45
C ALA A 17 9.63 3.53 -12.48
N ALA A 18 8.91 2.78 -11.62
CA ALA A 18 7.46 2.88 -11.46
C ALA A 18 7.02 4.25 -10.94
N LEU A 19 7.79 4.82 -10.02
CA LEU A 19 7.57 6.16 -9.48
C LEU A 19 7.77 7.24 -10.55
N HIS A 20 8.80 7.12 -11.39
CA HIS A 20 8.99 8.03 -12.52
C HIS A 20 7.87 7.90 -13.57
N LEU A 21 7.45 6.68 -13.87
CA LEU A 21 6.36 6.44 -14.84
C LEU A 21 5.03 7.01 -14.34
N SER A 22 4.67 6.75 -13.08
CA SER A 22 3.40 7.24 -12.52
C SER A 22 3.35 8.76 -12.44
N SER A 23 4.49 9.41 -12.15
CA SER A 23 4.65 10.86 -12.20
C SER A 23 4.32 11.44 -13.58
N LYS A 24 4.75 10.81 -14.68
CA LYS A 24 4.40 11.22 -16.04
C LYS A 24 2.92 11.01 -16.34
N VAL A 25 2.34 9.91 -15.86
CA VAL A 25 0.92 9.58 -16.10
C VAL A 25 -0.02 10.55 -15.37
N GLU A 26 0.36 10.97 -14.16
CA GLU A 26 -0.40 11.90 -13.31
C GLU A 26 -0.08 13.38 -13.58
N GLU A 27 0.65 13.69 -14.65
CA GLU A 27 1.05 15.06 -15.04
C GLU A 27 1.81 15.83 -13.93
N LYS A 28 2.53 15.11 -13.07
CA LYS A 28 3.36 15.65 -11.98
C LYS A 28 4.81 15.29 -12.25
N GLU A 29 5.40 15.88 -13.30
CA GLU A 29 6.73 15.51 -13.79
C GLU A 29 7.80 15.61 -12.69
N LEU A 30 8.46 14.48 -12.45
CA LEU A 30 9.63 14.37 -11.60
C LEU A 30 10.87 14.40 -12.47
N ASP A 31 11.88 15.14 -12.02
CA ASP A 31 13.16 15.17 -12.70
C ASP A 31 13.86 13.80 -12.60
N MET A 32 14.18 13.24 -13.77
CA MET A 32 14.86 11.95 -13.87
C MET A 32 16.24 12.00 -13.24
N ASP A 33 16.96 13.13 -13.38
CA ASP A 33 18.31 13.25 -12.84
C ASP A 33 18.28 13.25 -11.30
N GLY A 34 17.35 14.03 -10.71
CA GLY A 34 17.08 14.01 -9.27
C GLY A 34 16.68 12.62 -8.74
N LEU A 35 15.88 11.86 -9.49
CA LEU A 35 15.48 10.50 -9.11
C LEU A 35 16.67 9.52 -9.12
N VAL A 36 17.56 9.62 -10.10
CA VAL A 36 18.79 8.81 -10.17
C VAL A 36 19.71 9.13 -9.00
N PHE A 37 19.87 10.40 -8.64
CA PHE A 37 20.64 10.81 -7.46
C PHE A 37 20.04 10.25 -6.17
N LEU A 38 18.73 10.41 -5.98
CA LEU A 38 18.04 9.92 -4.79
C LEU A 38 18.16 8.40 -4.65
N PHE A 39 17.96 7.67 -5.76
CA PHE A 39 18.12 6.22 -5.79
C PHE A 39 19.54 5.80 -5.41
N TYR A 40 20.55 6.44 -6.00
CA TYR A 40 21.95 6.13 -5.70
C TYR A 40 22.28 6.36 -4.22
N HIS A 41 21.86 7.48 -3.64
CA HIS A 41 22.07 7.78 -2.23
C HIS A 41 21.28 6.86 -1.29
N MET A 42 20.10 6.40 -1.71
CA MET A 42 19.30 5.45 -0.93
C MET A 42 19.96 4.07 -0.86
N VAL A 43 20.58 3.62 -1.95
CA VAL A 43 21.19 2.28 -2.06
C VAL A 43 22.63 2.26 -1.51
N ASN A 44 23.44 3.27 -1.83
CA ASN A 44 24.86 3.32 -1.47
C ASN A 44 25.13 4.14 -0.19
N GLY A 45 24.10 4.78 0.38
CA GLY A 45 24.23 5.69 1.50
C GLY A 45 24.89 7.02 1.13
N SER A 46 25.29 7.79 2.14
CA SER A 46 25.92 9.10 2.00
C SER A 46 27.44 9.05 1.73
N VAL A 47 27.99 7.88 1.43
CA VAL A 47 29.45 7.65 1.41
C VAL A 47 30.07 7.98 0.04
N ASP A 48 29.32 7.79 -1.05
CA ASP A 48 29.81 8.02 -2.41
C ASP A 48 28.95 9.09 -3.10
N ASN A 49 29.60 10.13 -3.63
CA ASN A 49 28.92 11.21 -4.34
C ASN A 49 28.90 10.89 -5.83
N LEU A 50 27.69 10.69 -6.36
CA LEU A 50 27.51 10.53 -7.79
C LEU A 50 27.77 11.88 -8.49
N TYR A 51 28.56 11.89 -9.54
CA TYR A 51 28.82 13.10 -10.34
C TYR A 51 27.86 13.15 -11.54
N PRO A 52 27.16 14.28 -11.78
CA PRO A 52 26.36 14.46 -12.98
C PRO A 52 27.26 14.35 -14.23
N GLY A 53 26.84 13.54 -15.20
CA GLY A 53 27.62 13.27 -16.42
C GLY A 53 28.80 12.31 -16.24
N GLY A 54 28.92 11.66 -15.08
CA GLY A 54 29.86 10.55 -14.90
C GLY A 54 29.38 9.27 -15.60
N MET A 55 30.30 8.41 -16.01
CA MET A 55 29.97 7.14 -16.68
C MET A 55 28.97 6.27 -15.88
N LYS A 56 29.10 6.24 -14.55
CA LYS A 56 28.17 5.52 -13.66
C LYS A 56 26.75 6.11 -13.70
N PHE A 57 26.64 7.44 -13.69
CA PHE A 57 25.36 8.15 -13.76
C PHE A 57 24.64 7.86 -15.07
N ASP A 58 25.35 7.96 -16.19
CA ASP A 58 24.78 7.71 -17.53
C ASP A 58 24.33 6.27 -17.71
N VAL A 59 25.11 5.30 -17.20
CA VAL A 59 24.72 3.89 -17.24
C VAL A 59 23.47 3.66 -16.40
N LEU A 60 23.42 4.20 -15.17
CA LEU A 60 22.27 4.04 -14.29
C LEU A 60 21.01 4.69 -14.89
N LYS A 61 21.12 5.91 -15.42
CA LYS A 61 20.04 6.62 -16.12
C LYS A 61 19.52 5.82 -17.32
N LYS A 62 20.40 5.23 -18.13
CA LYS A 62 20.00 4.35 -19.25
C LYS A 62 19.27 3.09 -18.77
N SER A 63 19.72 2.49 -17.68
CA SER A 63 19.05 1.33 -17.06
C SER A 63 17.64 1.70 -16.59
N PHE A 64 17.47 2.87 -15.94
CA PHE A 64 16.16 3.38 -15.53
C PHE A 64 15.18 3.50 -16.70
N ILE A 65 15.62 4.17 -17.79
CA ILE A 65 14.81 4.33 -19.00
C ILE A 65 14.45 2.95 -19.60
N THR A 66 15.39 2.00 -19.56
CA THR A 66 15.17 0.65 -20.09
C THR A 66 14.12 -0.10 -19.29
N VAL A 67 14.21 -0.07 -17.96
CA VAL A 67 13.23 -0.70 -17.06
C VAL A 67 11.85 -0.06 -17.20
N GLU A 68 11.79 1.28 -17.30
CA GLU A 68 10.54 2.01 -17.55
C GLU A 68 9.87 1.54 -18.86
N ASN A 69 10.63 1.46 -19.96
CA ASN A 69 10.11 1.01 -21.25
C ASN A 69 9.63 -0.45 -21.23
N ILE A 70 10.34 -1.33 -20.51
CA ILE A 70 9.91 -2.72 -20.34
C ILE A 70 8.60 -2.77 -19.56
N MET A 71 8.50 -2.01 -18.47
CA MET A 71 7.29 -1.96 -17.65
C MET A 71 6.08 -1.42 -18.42
N GLN A 72 6.24 -0.38 -19.23
CA GLN A 72 5.18 0.11 -20.11
C GLN A 72 4.67 -0.97 -21.07
N ARG A 73 5.58 -1.75 -21.66
CA ARG A 73 5.22 -2.87 -22.55
C ARG A 73 4.54 -4.00 -21.79
N MET A 74 4.99 -4.29 -20.57
CA MET A 74 4.37 -5.29 -19.69
C MET A 74 2.95 -4.92 -19.28
N LEU A 75 2.66 -3.63 -19.15
CA LEU A 75 1.32 -3.10 -18.87
C LEU A 75 0.51 -2.83 -20.14
N GLU A 76 1.00 -3.24 -21.31
CA GLU A 76 0.35 -3.00 -22.62
C GLU A 76 -0.03 -1.52 -22.83
N PHE A 77 0.78 -0.60 -22.29
CA PHE A 77 0.52 0.85 -22.29
C PHE A 77 -0.80 1.27 -21.62
N THR A 78 -1.44 0.38 -20.86
CA THR A 78 -2.63 0.67 -20.07
C THR A 78 -2.20 1.22 -18.71
N LEU A 79 -1.85 2.51 -18.69
CA LEU A 79 -1.28 3.18 -17.52
C LEU A 79 -2.31 3.89 -16.64
N LYS A 80 -3.55 4.02 -17.11
CA LYS A 80 -4.65 4.62 -16.33
C LYS A 80 -5.41 3.52 -15.60
N TYR A 81 -5.39 3.57 -14.28
CA TYR A 81 -6.08 2.62 -13.42
C TYR A 81 -6.91 3.36 -12.36
N ASN A 82 -8.07 2.78 -12.04
CA ASN A 82 -8.89 3.27 -10.95
C ASN A 82 -8.33 2.74 -9.63
N ILE A 83 -8.20 3.62 -8.64
CA ILE A 83 -7.63 3.30 -7.34
C ILE A 83 -8.78 3.28 -6.33
N ALA A 84 -8.79 2.31 -5.40
CA ALA A 84 -9.80 2.20 -4.33
C ALA A 84 -10.00 3.51 -3.54
N HIS A 85 -8.94 4.30 -3.38
CA HIS A 85 -8.96 5.61 -2.72
C HIS A 85 -9.95 6.60 -3.38
N GLN A 86 -10.15 6.52 -4.69
CA GLN A 86 -11.09 7.39 -5.42
C GLN A 86 -12.55 7.11 -5.03
N PHE A 87 -12.85 5.87 -4.63
CA PHE A 87 -14.19 5.44 -4.24
C PHE A 87 -14.51 5.66 -2.76
N LEU A 88 -13.49 5.95 -1.93
CA LEU A 88 -13.67 6.12 -0.49
C LEU A 88 -14.63 7.27 -0.16
N VAL A 89 -14.36 8.46 -0.67
CA VAL A 89 -15.13 9.67 -0.34
C VAL A 89 -16.59 9.56 -0.79
N PRO A 90 -16.90 9.12 -2.04
CA PRO A 90 -18.28 8.88 -2.45
C PRO A 90 -19.02 7.90 -1.54
N PHE A 91 -18.41 6.77 -1.17
CA PHE A 91 -19.05 5.76 -0.34
C PHE A 91 -19.28 6.24 1.09
N LEU A 92 -18.29 6.92 1.68
CA LEU A 92 -18.44 7.51 3.01
C LEU A 92 -19.54 8.59 3.04
N ASN A 93 -19.63 9.44 2.02
CA ASN A 93 -20.68 10.46 1.94
C ASN A 93 -22.09 9.84 1.88
N VAL A 94 -22.28 8.77 1.10
CA VAL A 94 -23.58 8.08 1.04
C VAL A 94 -23.92 7.43 2.39
N LEU A 95 -22.93 6.86 3.08
CA LEU A 95 -23.12 6.27 4.41
C LEU A 95 -23.48 7.34 5.46
N LEU A 96 -22.83 8.49 5.42
CA LEU A 96 -23.10 9.61 6.34
C LEU A 96 -24.43 10.31 6.07
N GLN A 97 -24.84 10.47 4.81
CA GLN A 97 -26.17 11.00 4.52
C GLN A 97 -27.28 10.13 5.14
N ARG A 98 -27.03 8.83 5.25
CA ARG A 98 -27.93 7.87 5.90
C ARG A 98 -27.78 7.86 7.42
N ALA A 99 -26.55 7.93 7.92
CA ALA A 99 -26.21 8.04 9.33
C ALA A 99 -26.15 9.53 9.70
N LYS A 100 -27.32 10.15 9.94
CA LYS A 100 -27.53 11.58 10.23
C LYS A 100 -26.78 12.17 11.44
N GLU A 101 -25.76 11.53 11.98
CA GLU A 101 -25.08 11.99 13.18
C GLU A 101 -23.56 11.80 13.08
N ILE A 102 -22.87 12.81 13.64
CA ILE A 102 -21.47 12.86 14.08
C ILE A 102 -20.47 13.40 13.03
N ASP A 103 -20.39 14.75 12.94
CA ASP A 103 -19.40 15.47 12.13
C ASP A 103 -17.93 15.16 12.50
N GLY A 104 -17.65 14.76 13.74
CA GLY A 104 -16.30 14.36 14.19
C GLY A 104 -15.92 12.90 13.88
N PHE A 105 -16.88 12.06 13.50
CA PHE A 105 -16.63 10.63 13.25
C PHE A 105 -16.04 10.39 11.87
N LEU A 106 -16.44 11.21 10.89
CA LEU A 106 -15.95 11.08 9.51
C LEU A 106 -14.43 11.20 9.42
N GLU A 107 -13.83 12.14 10.15
CA GLU A 107 -12.39 12.38 10.07
C GLU A 107 -11.60 11.17 10.62
N SER A 108 -12.02 10.64 11.77
CA SER A 108 -11.41 9.45 12.38
C SER A 108 -11.61 8.20 11.52
N MET A 109 -12.81 8.00 10.99
CA MET A 109 -13.14 6.85 10.14
C MET A 109 -12.42 6.94 8.79
N SER A 110 -12.43 8.10 8.13
CA SER A 110 -11.75 8.32 6.85
C SER A 110 -10.25 8.04 6.99
N THR A 111 -9.62 8.58 8.04
CA THR A 111 -8.21 8.32 8.33
C THR A 111 -7.93 6.82 8.53
N THR A 112 -8.83 6.12 9.22
CA THR A 112 -8.70 4.67 9.47
C THR A 112 -8.89 3.86 8.19
N CYS A 113 -9.87 4.20 7.36
CA CYS A 113 -10.07 3.58 6.04
C CYS A 113 -8.87 3.80 5.11
N MET A 114 -8.31 5.01 5.06
CA MET A 114 -7.12 5.33 4.26
C MET A 114 -5.91 4.49 4.67
N LYS A 115 -5.72 4.27 5.99
CA LYS A 115 -4.67 3.39 6.51
C LYS A 115 -4.90 1.94 6.09
N PHE A 116 -6.11 1.42 6.25
CA PHE A 116 -6.46 0.05 5.82
C PHE A 116 -6.25 -0.16 4.31
N MET A 117 -6.67 0.80 3.48
CA MET A 117 -6.44 0.76 2.04
C MET A 117 -4.94 0.75 1.71
N SER A 118 -4.15 1.62 2.34
CA SER A 118 -2.70 1.70 2.13
C SER A 118 -1.99 0.40 2.49
N ASP A 119 -2.40 -0.22 3.60
CA ASP A 119 -1.89 -1.54 4.02
C ASP A 119 -2.29 -2.65 3.03
N PHE A 120 -3.49 -2.56 2.44
CA PHE A 120 -3.95 -3.51 1.43
C PHE A 120 -3.11 -3.46 0.15
N TYR A 121 -2.69 -2.28 -0.31
CA TYR A 121 -1.80 -2.13 -1.48
C TYR A 121 -0.39 -2.69 -1.25
N THR A 122 0.04 -2.82 0.00
CA THR A 122 1.33 -3.47 0.32
C THR A 122 1.27 -4.98 0.05
N SER A 123 0.07 -5.56 0.02
CA SER A 123 -0.15 -6.98 -0.24
C SER A 123 -0.37 -7.26 -1.72
N ARG A 124 0.16 -8.38 -2.21
CA ARG A 124 -0.12 -8.88 -3.58
C ARG A 124 -1.58 -9.23 -3.82
N MET A 125 -2.36 -9.38 -2.75
CA MET A 125 -3.80 -9.65 -2.83
C MET A 125 -4.57 -8.53 -3.54
N CYS A 126 -4.03 -7.30 -3.60
CA CYS A 126 -4.66 -6.19 -4.29
C CYS A 126 -4.92 -6.44 -5.79
N LEU A 127 -4.17 -7.34 -6.41
CA LEU A 127 -4.31 -7.69 -7.83
C LEU A 127 -5.50 -8.62 -8.12
N ASN A 128 -6.04 -9.28 -7.09
CA ASN A 128 -7.12 -10.27 -7.26
C ASN A 128 -8.52 -9.65 -7.23
N TYR A 129 -8.62 -8.37 -6.89
CA TYR A 129 -9.89 -7.73 -6.56
C TYR A 129 -10.06 -6.40 -7.27
N LYS A 130 -11.32 -6.05 -7.54
CA LYS A 130 -11.67 -4.76 -8.13
C LYS A 130 -11.48 -3.63 -7.10
N PRO A 131 -11.08 -2.41 -7.53
CA PRO A 131 -10.85 -1.29 -6.62
C PRO A 131 -12.10 -0.89 -5.81
N GLU A 132 -13.30 -1.06 -6.37
CA GLU A 132 -14.57 -0.80 -5.68
C GLU A 132 -14.78 -1.76 -4.51
N ASP A 133 -14.56 -3.05 -4.74
CA ASP A 133 -14.74 -4.10 -3.74
C ASP A 133 -13.72 -3.94 -2.58
N ILE A 134 -12.48 -3.56 -2.90
CA ILE A 134 -11.44 -3.24 -1.91
C ILE A 134 -11.89 -2.08 -1.02
N ALA A 135 -12.47 -1.04 -1.61
CA ALA A 135 -12.93 0.11 -0.84
C ALA A 135 -14.05 -0.25 0.13
N ILE A 136 -15.01 -1.05 -0.33
CA ILE A 136 -16.13 -1.52 0.49
C ILE A 136 -15.62 -2.38 1.65
N ALA A 137 -14.69 -3.31 1.41
CA ALA A 137 -14.13 -4.15 2.47
C ALA A 137 -13.34 -3.35 3.52
N CYS A 138 -12.62 -2.31 3.10
CA CYS A 138 -11.90 -1.42 4.02
C CYS A 138 -12.88 -0.62 4.90
N ILE A 139 -13.95 -0.09 4.31
CA ILE A 139 -15.00 0.63 5.03
C ILE A 139 -15.73 -0.31 6.00
N ASP A 140 -16.11 -1.52 5.56
CA ASP A 140 -16.74 -2.53 6.42
C ASP A 140 -15.85 -2.84 7.62
N THR A 141 -14.55 -3.02 7.39
CA THR A 141 -13.61 -3.31 8.47
C THR A 141 -13.49 -2.12 9.43
N ALA A 142 -13.39 -0.89 8.94
CA ALA A 142 -13.36 0.30 9.79
C ALA A 142 -14.64 0.46 10.62
N LEU A 143 -15.81 0.23 10.03
CA LEU A 143 -17.08 0.24 10.73
C LEU A 143 -17.11 -0.81 11.86
N HIS A 144 -16.56 -2.00 11.61
CA HIS A 144 -16.45 -3.05 12.62
C HIS A 144 -15.53 -2.64 13.78
N PHE A 145 -14.41 -1.97 13.50
CA PHE A 145 -13.50 -1.46 14.53
C PHE A 145 -14.12 -0.36 15.39
N HIS A 146 -14.92 0.52 14.80
CA HIS A 146 -15.59 1.60 15.52
C HIS A 146 -16.90 1.18 16.21
N GLY A 147 -17.36 -0.07 16.04
CA GLY A 147 -18.57 -0.59 16.68
C GLY A 147 -19.90 -0.16 16.04
N PHE A 148 -19.88 0.60 14.95
CA PHE A 148 -21.09 1.13 14.27
C PHE A 148 -21.82 0.12 13.39
N VAL A 149 -21.27 -1.08 13.20
CA VAL A 149 -21.93 -2.13 12.41
C VAL A 149 -23.30 -2.51 12.97
N GLN A 150 -23.50 -2.41 14.29
CA GLN A 150 -24.80 -2.71 14.90
C GLN A 150 -25.87 -1.66 14.55
N HIS A 151 -25.49 -0.39 14.36
CA HIS A 151 -26.40 0.67 13.90
C HIS A 151 -26.73 0.54 12.41
N LEU A 152 -25.76 0.09 11.61
CA LEU A 152 -25.94 -0.13 10.17
C LEU A 152 -26.61 -1.47 9.84
N LYS A 153 -26.63 -2.46 10.74
CA LYS A 153 -27.35 -3.73 10.56
C LYS A 153 -28.88 -3.57 10.41
N MET A 154 -29.45 -2.45 10.85
CA MET A 154 -30.87 -2.13 10.58
C MET A 154 -31.12 -1.64 9.15
N LEU A 155 -30.07 -1.24 8.43
CA LEU A 155 -30.09 -0.96 7.00
C LEU A 155 -29.53 -2.22 6.30
N HIS A 156 -30.42 -3.04 5.73
CA HIS A 156 -30.08 -4.15 4.83
C HIS A 156 -28.86 -3.84 3.93
N PRO A 157 -28.05 -4.87 3.60
CA PRO A 157 -26.62 -4.77 3.32
C PRO A 157 -26.25 -3.52 2.54
N TRP A 158 -25.66 -2.54 3.24
CA TRP A 158 -25.29 -1.25 2.66
C TRP A 158 -24.38 -1.39 1.43
N HIS A 159 -23.71 -2.53 1.29
CA HIS A 159 -22.77 -2.87 0.23
C HIS A 159 -23.43 -3.35 -1.09
N GLU A 160 -24.67 -3.87 -1.07
CA GLU A 160 -25.37 -4.36 -2.28
C GLU A 160 -25.69 -3.24 -3.29
N GLY A 161 -25.72 -1.97 -2.83
CA GLY A 161 -25.99 -0.82 -3.69
C GLY A 161 -24.76 -0.25 -4.42
N PHE A 162 -23.55 -0.71 -4.10
CA PHE A 162 -22.30 -0.11 -4.61
C PHE A 162 -21.60 -0.96 -5.66
N SER A 163 -21.78 -2.29 -5.64
CA SER A 163 -21.17 -3.21 -6.61
C SER A 163 -22.12 -4.37 -6.89
N VAL A 164 -22.44 -4.60 -8.17
CA VAL A 164 -23.37 -5.65 -8.63
C VAL A 164 -22.81 -7.07 -8.39
N ASP A 165 -21.48 -7.20 -8.31
CA ASP A 165 -20.77 -8.49 -8.20
C ASP A 165 -20.40 -8.86 -6.75
N LEU A 166 -20.77 -8.00 -5.79
CA LEU A 166 -20.29 -8.10 -4.43
C LEU A 166 -21.22 -8.92 -3.55
N THR A 167 -20.84 -10.18 -3.36
CA THR A 167 -21.44 -11.09 -2.38
C THR A 167 -20.85 -10.86 -0.99
N GLU A 168 -21.66 -10.98 0.07
CA GLU A 168 -21.21 -10.89 1.47
C GLU A 168 -20.00 -11.78 1.79
N GLU A 169 -19.91 -12.95 1.14
CA GLU A 169 -18.81 -13.90 1.30
C GLU A 169 -17.47 -13.32 0.86
N LYS A 170 -17.43 -12.56 -0.25
CA LYS A 170 -16.22 -11.91 -0.77
C LYS A 170 -15.75 -10.80 0.17
N VAL A 171 -16.68 -10.01 0.71
CA VAL A 171 -16.35 -8.97 1.70
C VAL A 171 -15.74 -9.60 2.95
N LYS A 172 -16.32 -10.71 3.41
CA LYS A 172 -15.83 -11.44 4.58
C LYS A 172 -14.45 -12.05 4.32
N GLU A 173 -14.21 -12.60 3.15
CA GLU A 173 -12.90 -13.12 2.73
C GLU A 173 -11.86 -11.99 2.71
N MET A 174 -12.16 -10.87 2.06
CA MET A 174 -11.28 -9.69 2.02
C MET A 174 -10.92 -9.18 3.41
N LYS A 175 -11.92 -9.12 4.31
CA LYS A 175 -11.71 -8.72 5.70
C LYS A 175 -10.81 -9.71 6.45
N GLN A 176 -10.98 -11.01 6.25
CA GLN A 176 -10.10 -12.03 6.83
C GLN A 176 -8.67 -11.90 6.30
N ASN A 177 -8.51 -11.65 5.01
CA ASN A 177 -7.21 -11.41 4.36
C ASN A 177 -6.55 -10.12 4.88
N LEU A 178 -7.32 -9.06 5.10
CA LEU A 178 -6.79 -7.83 5.68
C LEU A 178 -6.36 -8.04 7.14
N LEU A 179 -7.16 -8.78 7.93
CA LEU A 179 -6.80 -9.14 9.30
C LEU A 179 -5.59 -10.07 9.37
N SER A 180 -5.39 -10.97 8.40
CA SER A 180 -4.20 -11.82 8.36
C SER A 180 -2.93 -11.01 8.11
N LEU A 181 -2.99 -9.96 7.28
CA LEU A 181 -1.86 -9.04 7.09
C LEU A 181 -1.38 -8.43 8.41
N TYR A 182 -2.31 -8.03 9.27
CA TYR A 182 -1.95 -7.54 10.60
C TYR A 182 -1.39 -8.65 11.49
N LYS A 183 -1.98 -9.85 11.51
CA LYS A 183 -1.44 -10.98 12.28
C LYS A 183 0.00 -11.30 11.89
N ASP A 184 0.33 -11.24 10.61
CA ASP A 184 1.67 -11.55 10.13
C ASP A 184 2.65 -10.40 10.41
N LYS A 185 2.24 -9.14 10.21
CA LYS A 185 3.04 -7.96 10.58
C LYS A 185 3.34 -7.90 12.09
N PHE A 186 2.38 -8.27 12.94
CA PHE A 186 2.58 -8.31 14.40
C PHE A 186 3.29 -9.57 14.91
N LYS A 187 3.43 -10.62 14.10
CA LYS A 187 4.26 -11.79 14.44
C LYS A 187 5.75 -11.54 14.22
N VAL A 188 6.13 -10.55 13.41
CA VAL A 188 7.54 -10.17 13.20
C VAL A 188 7.92 -9.00 14.10
N ARG A 189 8.01 -9.29 15.40
CA ARG A 189 8.96 -8.72 16.36
C ARG A 189 9.01 -9.67 17.58
N PRO A 190 9.71 -10.81 17.48
CA PRO A 190 10.31 -11.35 18.69
C PRO A 190 11.31 -10.30 19.15
N SER A 191 11.05 -9.71 20.30
CA SER A 191 12.00 -8.90 21.06
C SER A 191 13.31 -9.67 21.22
N ALA A 192 14.29 -9.40 20.37
CA ALA A 192 15.66 -9.88 20.49
C ALA A 192 16.53 -8.96 21.36
N ASP A 193 15.97 -7.89 21.93
CA ASP A 193 16.73 -6.86 22.66
C ASP A 193 16.36 -6.73 24.15
N LEU A 194 15.86 -7.79 24.81
CA LEU A 194 15.51 -7.74 26.25
C LEU A 194 16.06 -8.88 27.12
N GLU A 195 16.97 -9.72 26.62
CA GLU A 195 17.74 -10.64 27.48
C GLU A 195 19.18 -10.16 27.66
N GLU A 196 19.35 -8.95 28.22
CA GLU A 196 20.65 -8.54 28.78
C GLU A 196 20.48 -7.65 30.04
N ILE A 197 19.44 -7.88 30.85
CA ILE A 197 19.40 -7.34 32.23
C ILE A 197 18.70 -8.35 33.17
N SER A 198 19.34 -9.48 33.46
CA SER A 198 19.20 -10.11 34.78
C SER A 198 20.37 -11.05 35.08
N SER A 199 21.33 -10.56 35.85
CA SER A 199 22.18 -11.41 36.68
C SER A 199 22.41 -10.67 38.00
N PRO A 200 21.73 -11.08 39.09
CA PRO A 200 22.15 -10.76 40.44
C PRO A 200 23.07 -11.89 40.91
N GLU A 201 24.37 -11.75 40.75
CA GLU A 201 25.33 -12.56 41.51
C GLU A 201 25.58 -11.89 42.87
N GLU A 202 25.02 -12.52 43.89
CA GLU A 202 25.35 -12.33 45.30
C GLU A 202 26.87 -12.49 45.53
N ASN A 203 27.51 -11.46 46.05
CA ASN A 203 28.83 -11.59 46.69
C ASN A 203 28.62 -11.69 48.21
N PRO A 204 29.06 -12.78 48.88
CA PRO A 204 29.15 -12.79 50.33
C PRO A 204 30.45 -12.10 50.78
N ILE A 205 30.31 -11.17 51.71
CA ILE A 205 31.42 -10.49 52.40
C ILE A 205 31.90 -11.42 53.54
N PRO A 206 33.22 -11.60 53.76
CA PRO A 206 33.77 -12.08 55.03
C PRO A 206 33.88 -10.98 56.09
#